data_AF-A0A8J3E8J8-F1
#
_entry.id   AF-A0A8J3E8J8-F1
#
_cell.length_a   1.000
_cell.length_b   1.000
_cell.length_c   1.000
_cell.angle_alpha   90.00
_cell.angle_beta   90.00
_cell.angle_gamma   90.00
#
_symmetry.space_group_name_H-M   'P 1'
#
loop_
_entity.id
_entity.type
_entity.pdbx_description
1 polymer ?
#
loop_
_entity_poly.entity_id
_entity_poly.type
_entity_poly.pdbx_seq_one_letter_code
_entity_poly.pdbx_strand_id
1 'polypeptide(L)'
;MKNVLIIVGVMLDLTHTAMAQTHFGQPDSSRITSKPLMVKEIMQEVDETHDVSAKENLLKEAAKARSGLAYLQLGQLALNQSLHSGGNVSLDTAKDILSDFKQAVRFGYLEGYLGMATLYDKGLGVTQNSFLAGCYNNLAKLNPDQRYIDLCNSRMAQDFVIVKPEGLQNAYEVNLKAQNLVSDFCQKGQGELLNARLSEQLRTALFQKICQTNNVVTDTQNKQNDFTLKNDDLILVDGALTVYKHGALTTYQLPLQKGQIVYQKNPEYSAYIFDGKDLRIANEGTVIQRGSKIYRIEQGQMKLGLNK
;
A
#
# COMPACT_ATOMS: atom_id res chain seq x y z
N MET A 1 2.10 -69.35 -20.31
CA MET A 1 3.49 -69.86 -20.37
C MET A 1 4.39 -68.66 -20.14
N LYS A 2 4.93 -68.55 -18.91
CA LYS A 2 6.36 -68.71 -18.54
C LYS A 2 7.22 -67.51 -18.98
N ASN A 3 8.04 -66.81 -18.19
CA ASN A 3 8.52 -66.85 -16.80
C ASN A 3 9.08 -65.42 -16.52
N VAL A 4 8.82 -64.72 -15.42
CA VAL A 4 9.53 -64.71 -14.11
C VAL A 4 11.06 -64.86 -14.19
N LEU A 5 11.80 -63.84 -13.72
CA LEU A 5 12.95 -64.04 -12.83
C LEU A 5 13.14 -62.83 -11.89
N ILE A 6 13.15 -63.13 -10.60
CA ILE A 6 13.45 -62.34 -9.40
C ILE A 6 14.79 -62.85 -8.87
N ILE A 7 15.73 -61.99 -8.43
CA ILE A 7 16.70 -62.17 -7.31
C ILE A 7 17.19 -60.73 -6.96
N VAL A 8 16.97 -60.08 -5.80
CA VAL A 8 17.14 -60.35 -4.34
C VAL A 8 18.57 -60.17 -3.81
N GLY A 9 18.70 -59.23 -2.85
CA GLY A 9 19.65 -59.30 -1.73
C GLY A 9 20.97 -58.54 -1.92
N VAL A 10 21.59 -57.94 -0.90
CA VAL A 10 21.49 -58.13 0.56
C VAL A 10 21.99 -56.87 1.28
N MET A 11 21.38 -56.61 2.44
CA MET A 11 21.76 -55.67 3.51
C MET A 11 23.21 -55.84 3.99
N LEU A 12 23.79 -54.81 4.59
CA LEU A 12 24.44 -54.96 5.90
C LEU A 12 24.51 -53.61 6.61
N ASP A 13 24.39 -53.74 7.92
CA ASP A 13 23.94 -52.80 8.92
C ASP A 13 25.06 -52.62 9.97
N LEU A 14 24.85 -51.68 10.91
CA LEU A 14 25.56 -51.52 12.20
C LEU A 14 26.95 -50.79 12.13
N THR A 15 27.38 -49.92 13.05
CA THR A 15 26.86 -49.38 14.31
C THR A 15 27.72 -48.19 14.79
N HIS A 16 27.13 -47.41 15.71
CA HIS A 16 27.58 -46.29 16.55
C HIS A 16 29.06 -46.08 16.90
N THR A 17 29.46 -44.79 17.03
CA THR A 17 29.73 -44.15 18.35
C THR A 17 29.83 -42.62 18.23
N ALA A 18 29.34 -41.94 19.27
CA ALA A 18 29.26 -40.49 19.42
C ALA A 18 30.62 -39.85 19.80
N MET A 19 30.79 -38.54 19.54
CA MET A 19 31.13 -37.56 20.58
C MET A 19 31.15 -36.09 20.08
N ALA A 20 30.56 -35.24 20.93
CA ALA A 20 30.91 -33.86 21.27
C ALA A 20 30.62 -32.68 20.32
N GLN A 21 29.65 -31.90 20.81
CA GLN A 21 29.23 -30.53 20.51
C GLN A 21 30.36 -29.49 20.34
N THR A 22 30.12 -28.50 19.47
CA THR A 22 30.27 -27.08 19.84
C THR A 22 29.23 -26.22 19.08
N HIS A 23 28.67 -25.26 19.81
CA HIS A 23 27.52 -24.44 19.46
C HIS A 23 27.76 -23.45 18.31
N PHE A 24 26.84 -23.44 17.34
CA PHE A 24 26.36 -22.21 16.70
C PHE A 24 24.84 -22.33 16.57
N GLY A 25 24.13 -21.39 17.20
CA GLY A 25 22.67 -21.40 17.28
C GLY A 25 22.03 -21.41 15.90
N GLN A 26 21.22 -22.44 15.63
CA GLN A 26 20.27 -22.40 14.54
C GLN A 26 19.16 -21.40 14.88
N PRO A 27 18.70 -20.56 13.94
CA PRO A 27 17.48 -19.80 14.14
C PRO A 27 16.31 -20.79 14.22
N ASP A 28 15.64 -20.75 15.35
CA ASP A 28 14.47 -21.56 15.68
C ASP A 28 13.35 -21.27 14.67
N SER A 29 13.11 -22.22 13.76
CA SER A 29 12.07 -22.12 12.72
C SER A 29 10.68 -22.53 13.22
N SER A 30 10.47 -22.61 14.53
CA SER A 30 9.24 -23.17 15.12
C SER A 30 8.41 -22.18 15.93
N ARG A 31 8.01 -21.05 15.33
CA ARG A 31 6.84 -20.26 15.79
C ARG A 31 6.39 -19.19 14.80
N ILE A 32 5.73 -19.60 13.73
CA ILE A 32 4.86 -18.69 12.96
C ILE A 32 3.50 -19.38 12.76
N THR A 33 2.74 -19.45 13.85
CA THR A 33 1.28 -19.36 13.74
C THR A 33 0.94 -17.87 13.74
N SER A 34 1.41 -17.11 12.74
CA SER A 34 1.12 -15.69 12.66
C SER A 34 -0.26 -15.48 12.03
N LYS A 35 -1.05 -14.66 12.71
CA LYS A 35 -2.19 -13.96 12.10
C LYS A 35 -1.72 -13.37 10.76
N PRO A 36 -2.51 -13.44 9.68
CA PRO A 36 -2.12 -12.81 8.42
C PRO A 36 -1.90 -11.31 8.69
N LEU A 37 -0.66 -10.87 8.52
CA LEU A 37 -0.28 -9.46 8.64
C LEU A 37 -1.12 -8.67 7.64
N MET A 38 -1.66 -7.53 8.07
CA MET A 38 -2.34 -6.62 7.17
C MET A 38 -1.31 -5.98 6.23
N VAL A 39 -1.71 -5.66 4.99
CA VAL A 39 -0.82 -5.03 3.97
C VAL A 39 -0.01 -3.87 4.56
N LYS A 40 -0.64 -3.04 5.41
CA LYS A 40 0.05 -1.94 6.09
C LYS A 40 1.26 -2.40 6.91
N GLU A 41 1.11 -3.45 7.71
CA GLU A 41 2.14 -3.95 8.61
C GLU A 41 3.33 -4.51 7.79
N ILE A 42 3.02 -5.28 6.74
CA ILE A 42 4.03 -5.80 5.81
C ILE A 42 4.77 -4.65 5.12
N MET A 43 4.06 -3.64 4.62
CA MET A 43 4.69 -2.51 3.92
C MET A 43 5.52 -1.63 4.87
N GLN A 44 5.14 -1.50 6.14
CA GLN A 44 5.98 -0.81 7.13
C GLN A 44 7.28 -1.57 7.37
N GLU A 45 7.21 -2.90 7.50
CA GLU A 45 8.41 -3.74 7.65
C GLU A 45 9.31 -3.68 6.41
N VAL A 46 8.73 -3.58 5.20
CA VAL A 46 9.47 -3.37 3.94
C VAL A 46 10.30 -2.07 3.96
N ASP A 47 9.78 -1.00 4.57
CA ASP A 47 10.45 0.30 4.65
C ASP A 47 11.59 0.28 5.69
N GLU A 48 11.41 -0.47 6.77
CA GLU A 48 12.40 -0.62 7.85
C GLU A 48 13.49 -1.65 7.48
N THR A 49 13.22 -2.56 6.54
CA THR A 49 14.14 -3.62 6.14
C THR A 49 15.22 -3.13 5.17
N HIS A 50 16.49 -3.28 5.57
CA HIS A 50 17.65 -2.99 4.71
C HIS A 50 18.20 -4.22 3.96
N ASP A 51 17.82 -5.44 4.35
CA ASP A 51 18.20 -6.65 3.65
C ASP A 51 17.34 -6.83 2.38
N VAL A 52 17.99 -6.89 1.22
CA VAL A 52 17.31 -6.94 -0.08
C VAL A 52 16.47 -8.20 -0.24
N SER A 53 16.93 -9.35 0.28
CA SER A 53 16.22 -10.63 0.13
C SER A 53 14.99 -10.69 1.04
N ALA A 54 15.13 -10.22 2.28
CA ALA A 54 14.01 -10.09 3.21
C ALA A 54 12.96 -9.09 2.67
N LYS A 55 13.42 -7.95 2.14
CA LYS A 55 12.56 -6.95 1.50
C LYS A 55 11.77 -7.54 0.33
N GLU A 56 12.42 -8.31 -0.53
CA GLU A 56 11.76 -8.99 -1.66
C GLU A 56 10.69 -9.99 -1.18
N ASN A 57 10.97 -10.75 -0.12
CA ASN A 57 10.01 -11.71 0.43
C ASN A 57 8.78 -11.02 1.02
N LEU A 58 8.97 -9.97 1.83
CA LEU A 58 7.88 -9.16 2.38
C LEU A 58 7.02 -8.55 1.27
N LEU A 59 7.68 -8.04 0.22
CA LEU A 59 6.98 -7.52 -0.96
C LEU A 59 6.15 -8.59 -1.67
N LYS A 60 6.67 -9.81 -1.83
CA LYS A 60 5.91 -10.94 -2.40
C LYS A 60 4.69 -11.28 -1.54
N GLU A 61 4.80 -11.19 -0.22
CA GLU A 61 3.66 -11.40 0.69
C GLU A 61 2.61 -10.29 0.56
N ALA A 62 3.02 -9.02 0.53
CA ALA A 62 2.11 -7.90 0.30
C ALA A 62 1.44 -7.97 -1.09
N ALA A 63 2.16 -8.42 -2.11
CA ALA A 63 1.64 -8.61 -3.47
C ALA A 63 0.57 -9.72 -3.53
N LYS A 64 0.76 -10.83 -2.79
CA LYS A 64 -0.27 -11.89 -2.61
C LYS A 64 -1.54 -11.32 -1.95
N ALA A 65 -1.37 -10.35 -1.05
CA ALA A 65 -2.48 -9.59 -0.46
C ALA A 65 -3.01 -8.46 -1.35
N ARG A 66 -2.69 -8.46 -2.66
CA ARG A 66 -3.14 -7.51 -3.69
C ARG A 66 -2.71 -6.05 -3.47
N SER A 67 -1.55 -5.83 -2.84
CA SER A 67 -0.94 -4.50 -2.75
C SER A 67 -0.36 -4.06 -4.10
N GLY A 68 -0.89 -2.97 -4.67
CA GLY A 68 -0.38 -2.42 -5.93
C GLY A 68 1.01 -1.80 -5.79
N LEU A 69 1.30 -1.21 -4.64
CA LEU A 69 2.60 -0.67 -4.27
C LEU A 69 3.64 -1.77 -4.15
N ALA A 70 3.26 -2.93 -3.61
CA ALA A 70 4.17 -4.06 -3.54
C ALA A 70 4.57 -4.55 -4.93
N TYR A 71 3.61 -4.68 -5.85
CA TYR A 71 3.91 -4.97 -7.26
C TYR A 71 4.81 -3.91 -7.88
N LEU A 72 4.56 -2.62 -7.62
CA LEU A 72 5.42 -1.54 -8.12
C LEU A 72 6.87 -1.69 -7.61
N GLN A 73 7.04 -1.91 -6.31
CA GLN A 73 8.35 -2.01 -5.67
C GLN A 73 9.08 -3.30 -6.06
N LEU A 74 8.39 -4.42 -6.28
CA LEU A 74 8.99 -5.65 -6.83
C LEU A 74 9.56 -5.41 -8.22
N GLY A 75 8.74 -4.82 -9.12
CA GLY A 75 9.20 -4.50 -10.47
C GLY A 75 10.37 -3.53 -10.46
N GLN A 76 10.35 -2.50 -9.61
CA GLN A 76 11.47 -1.56 -9.45
C GLN A 76 12.73 -2.22 -8.90
N LEU A 77 12.59 -3.09 -7.89
CA LEU A 77 13.72 -3.78 -7.29
C LEU A 77 14.43 -4.66 -8.32
N ALA A 78 13.67 -5.51 -9.03
CA ALA A 78 14.21 -6.40 -10.05
C ALA A 78 14.77 -5.64 -11.27
N LEU A 79 14.11 -4.56 -11.69
CA LEU A 79 14.62 -3.69 -12.76
C LEU A 79 15.93 -3.00 -12.35
N ASN A 80 16.03 -2.49 -11.11
CA ASN A 80 17.25 -1.86 -10.62
C ASN A 80 18.39 -2.87 -10.54
N GLN A 81 18.17 -4.06 -9.98
CA GLN A 81 19.17 -5.13 -9.97
C GLN A 81 19.67 -5.45 -11.39
N SER A 82 18.75 -5.53 -12.35
CA SER A 82 19.03 -5.76 -13.77
C SER A 82 19.89 -4.68 -14.42
N LEU A 83 19.65 -3.41 -14.06
CA LEU A 83 20.46 -2.29 -14.56
C LEU A 83 21.88 -2.32 -13.98
N HIS A 84 22.04 -2.72 -12.72
CA HIS A 84 23.35 -2.82 -12.06
C HIS A 84 24.17 -4.02 -12.56
N SER A 85 23.53 -5.10 -13.02
CA SER A 85 24.20 -6.27 -13.59
C SER A 85 24.66 -6.09 -15.05
N GLY A 86 24.67 -4.85 -15.57
CA GLY A 86 25.08 -4.55 -16.94
C GLY A 86 24.03 -4.85 -18.00
N GLY A 87 22.76 -5.01 -17.60
CA GLY A 87 21.62 -5.14 -18.52
C GLY A 87 21.38 -6.55 -19.07
N ASN A 88 22.12 -7.56 -18.60
CA ASN A 88 21.86 -8.96 -18.96
C ASN A 88 20.69 -9.50 -18.13
N VAL A 89 19.48 -9.42 -18.70
CA VAL A 89 18.24 -9.92 -18.09
C VAL A 89 17.73 -11.08 -18.92
N SER A 90 17.38 -12.18 -18.26
CA SER A 90 16.74 -13.31 -18.94
C SER A 90 15.33 -12.91 -19.42
N LEU A 91 14.86 -13.56 -20.49
CA LEU A 91 13.50 -13.33 -20.98
C LEU A 91 12.44 -13.57 -19.90
N ASP A 92 12.63 -14.57 -19.05
CA ASP A 92 11.64 -14.90 -18.00
C ASP A 92 11.67 -13.86 -16.87
N THR A 93 12.86 -13.41 -16.46
CA THR A 93 12.98 -12.29 -15.52
C THR A 93 12.32 -11.02 -16.08
N ALA A 94 12.51 -10.72 -17.36
CA ALA A 94 11.86 -9.56 -17.97
C ALA A 94 10.33 -9.70 -18.03
N LYS A 95 9.80 -10.91 -18.25
CA LYS A 95 8.35 -11.17 -18.17
C LYS A 95 7.81 -10.96 -16.75
N ASP A 96 8.55 -11.39 -15.73
CA ASP A 96 8.16 -11.19 -14.34
C ASP A 96 8.11 -9.70 -13.99
N ILE A 97 9.13 -8.93 -14.38
CA ILE A 97 9.16 -7.47 -14.19
C ILE A 97 7.98 -6.80 -14.92
N LEU A 98 7.71 -7.18 -16.17
CA LEU A 98 6.55 -6.68 -16.92
C LEU A 98 5.23 -7.04 -16.24
N SER A 99 5.11 -8.24 -15.68
CA SER A 99 3.92 -8.70 -14.96
C SER A 99 3.68 -7.86 -13.72
N ASP A 100 4.72 -7.63 -12.91
CA ASP A 100 4.65 -6.81 -11.71
C ASP A 100 4.22 -5.38 -12.05
N PHE A 101 4.84 -4.76 -13.05
CA PHE A 101 4.43 -3.42 -13.48
C PHE A 101 3.00 -3.37 -14.04
N LYS A 102 2.54 -4.39 -14.77
CA LYS A 102 1.15 -4.48 -15.22
C LYS A 102 0.18 -4.53 -14.04
N GLN A 103 0.50 -5.29 -12.99
CA GLN A 103 -0.35 -5.34 -11.79
C GLN A 103 -0.32 -4.02 -11.02
N ALA A 104 0.85 -3.37 -10.90
CA ALA A 104 0.95 -2.05 -10.29
C ALA A 104 0.03 -1.03 -11.00
N VAL A 105 0.09 -0.96 -12.33
CA VAL A 105 -0.79 -0.10 -13.14
C VAL A 105 -2.26 -0.46 -12.95
N ARG A 106 -2.60 -1.75 -12.91
CA ARG A 106 -3.97 -2.22 -12.64
C ARG A 106 -4.50 -1.66 -11.32
N PHE A 107 -3.66 -1.54 -10.31
CA PHE A 107 -4.01 -0.92 -9.03
C PHE A 107 -3.81 0.60 -8.98
N GLY A 108 -3.51 1.22 -10.13
CA GLY A 108 -3.49 2.66 -10.32
C GLY A 108 -2.10 3.29 -10.24
N TYR A 109 -1.02 2.52 -10.05
CA TYR A 109 0.35 3.06 -10.03
C TYR A 109 0.87 3.23 -11.46
N LEU A 110 0.70 4.44 -12.02
CA LEU A 110 1.10 4.76 -13.39
C LEU A 110 2.62 4.68 -13.60
N GLU A 111 3.40 4.74 -12.52
CA GLU A 111 4.84 4.51 -12.50
C GLU A 111 5.21 3.13 -13.07
N GLY A 112 4.31 2.15 -13.01
CA GLY A 112 4.52 0.86 -13.67
C GLY A 112 4.67 0.99 -15.19
N TYR A 113 3.99 1.96 -15.83
CA TYR A 113 4.21 2.24 -17.25
C TYR A 113 5.61 2.76 -17.55
N LEU A 114 6.21 3.55 -16.65
CA LEU A 114 7.60 3.99 -16.81
C LEU A 114 8.58 2.82 -16.68
N GLY A 115 8.30 1.88 -15.78
CA GLY A 115 9.06 0.63 -15.66
C GLY A 115 9.03 -0.21 -16.93
N MET A 116 7.84 -0.42 -17.50
CA MET A 116 7.68 -1.09 -18.80
C MET A 116 8.40 -0.34 -19.92
N ALA A 117 8.30 0.99 -19.97
CA ALA A 117 9.01 1.80 -20.96
C ALA A 117 10.53 1.61 -20.87
N THR A 118 11.08 1.54 -19.66
CA THR A 118 12.52 1.35 -19.41
C THR A 118 13.01 0.01 -19.93
N LEU A 119 12.25 -1.08 -19.72
CA LEU A 119 12.62 -2.41 -20.24
C LEU A 119 12.77 -2.38 -21.77
N TYR A 120 11.80 -1.80 -22.48
CA TYR A 120 11.84 -1.72 -23.94
C TYR A 120 12.85 -0.68 -24.46
N ASP A 121 13.07 0.43 -23.77
CA ASP A 121 14.08 1.43 -24.14
C ASP A 121 15.49 0.85 -24.06
N LYS A 122 15.75 0.02 -23.04
CA LYS A 122 17.07 -0.57 -22.78
C LYS A 122 17.25 -1.97 -23.35
N GLY A 123 16.20 -2.61 -23.84
CA GLY A 123 16.26 -3.98 -24.35
C GLY A 123 16.57 -5.02 -23.27
N LEU A 124 16.08 -4.81 -22.05
CA LEU A 124 16.38 -5.65 -20.89
C LEU A 124 15.56 -6.94 -20.94
N GLY A 125 16.14 -8.00 -21.49
CA GLY A 125 15.48 -9.30 -21.67
C GLY A 125 14.33 -9.30 -22.67
N VAL A 126 14.12 -8.18 -23.37
CA VAL A 126 13.16 -7.98 -24.46
C VAL A 126 13.87 -7.34 -25.63
N THR A 127 13.29 -7.46 -26.83
CA THR A 127 13.82 -6.72 -27.99
C THR A 127 13.66 -5.23 -27.76
N GLN A 128 14.76 -4.49 -27.86
CA GLN A 128 14.76 -3.03 -27.71
C GLN A 128 13.79 -2.39 -28.70
N ASN A 129 12.90 -1.54 -28.21
CA ASN A 129 11.87 -0.90 -29.02
C ASN A 129 11.53 0.50 -28.47
N SER A 130 12.14 1.52 -29.05
CA SER A 130 11.96 2.92 -28.64
C SER A 130 10.54 3.45 -28.90
N PHE A 131 9.85 2.95 -29.93
CA PHE A 131 8.46 3.34 -30.21
C PHE A 131 7.53 2.84 -29.11
N LEU A 132 7.64 1.55 -28.75
CA LEU A 132 6.86 0.94 -27.67
C LEU A 132 7.20 1.56 -26.30
N ALA A 133 8.47 1.88 -26.04
CA ALA A 133 8.86 2.64 -24.86
C ALA A 133 8.17 4.02 -24.83
N GLY A 134 8.13 4.72 -25.96
CA GLY A 134 7.38 5.97 -26.12
C GLY A 134 5.88 5.81 -25.83
N CYS A 135 5.27 4.71 -26.30
CA CYS A 135 3.87 4.39 -26.04
C CYS A 135 3.56 4.26 -24.54
N TYR A 136 4.37 3.50 -23.80
CA TYR A 136 4.21 3.36 -22.35
C TYR A 136 4.52 4.66 -21.60
N ASN A 137 5.54 5.42 -22.02
CA ASN A 137 5.81 6.75 -21.46
C ASN A 137 4.63 7.73 -21.64
N ASN A 138 3.88 7.65 -22.74
CA ASN A 138 2.68 8.46 -22.92
C ASN A 138 1.56 8.05 -21.95
N LEU A 139 1.37 6.75 -21.71
CA LEU A 139 0.37 6.23 -20.76
C LEU A 139 0.68 6.60 -19.30
N ALA A 140 1.96 6.81 -18.95
CA ALA A 140 2.35 7.23 -17.61
C ALA A 140 1.96 8.69 -17.27
N LYS A 141 1.56 9.49 -18.27
CA LYS A 141 1.18 10.89 -18.07
C LYS A 141 -0.22 11.01 -17.47
N LEU A 142 -0.47 12.09 -16.72
CA LEU A 142 -1.81 12.42 -16.20
C LEU A 142 -2.84 12.63 -17.32
N ASN A 143 -2.42 13.20 -18.46
CA ASN A 143 -3.25 13.39 -19.64
C ASN A 143 -2.55 12.82 -20.89
N PRO A 144 -2.66 11.50 -21.14
CA PRO A 144 -2.07 10.86 -22.30
C PRO A 144 -2.64 11.40 -23.62
N ASP A 145 -1.81 11.53 -24.67
CA ASP A 145 -2.34 11.83 -26.02
C ASP A 145 -3.06 10.60 -26.57
N GLN A 146 -4.40 10.67 -26.65
CA GLN A 146 -5.23 9.56 -27.13
C GLN A 146 -4.90 9.15 -28.58
N ARG A 147 -4.58 10.11 -29.45
CA ARG A 147 -4.24 9.79 -30.85
C ARG A 147 -2.95 8.99 -30.93
N TYR A 148 -2.02 9.27 -30.02
CA TYR A 148 -0.78 8.50 -29.91
C TYR A 148 -1.03 7.10 -29.35
N ILE A 149 -1.94 6.95 -28.38
CA ILE A 149 -2.37 5.63 -27.89
C ILE A 149 -2.98 4.80 -29.03
N ASP A 150 -3.88 5.39 -29.81
CA ASP A 150 -4.53 4.71 -30.94
C ASP A 150 -3.49 4.27 -31.97
N LEU A 151 -2.49 5.12 -32.25
CA LEU A 151 -1.36 4.78 -33.12
C LEU A 151 -0.56 3.60 -32.55
N CYS A 152 -0.20 3.65 -31.27
CA CYS A 152 0.51 2.57 -30.58
C CYS A 152 -0.24 1.24 -30.66
N ASN A 153 -1.55 1.27 -30.38
CA ASN A 153 -2.40 0.08 -30.43
C ASN A 153 -2.51 -0.47 -31.87
N SER A 154 -2.56 0.40 -32.88
CA SER A 154 -2.62 -0.05 -34.28
C SER A 154 -1.32 -0.69 -34.78
N ARG A 155 -0.16 -0.17 -34.36
CA ARG A 155 1.16 -0.62 -34.85
C ARG A 155 1.75 -1.76 -34.03
N MET A 156 1.43 -1.81 -32.74
CA MET A 156 2.03 -2.73 -31.76
C MET A 156 0.95 -3.58 -31.06
N ALA A 157 -0.14 -3.93 -31.75
CA ALA A 157 -1.31 -4.60 -31.14
C ALA A 157 -0.99 -5.85 -30.30
N GLN A 158 0.11 -6.55 -30.61
CA GLN A 158 0.54 -7.75 -29.88
C GLN A 158 1.43 -7.44 -28.66
N ASP A 159 2.17 -6.34 -28.67
CA ASP A 159 3.16 -6.00 -27.64
C ASP A 159 2.74 -4.83 -26.73
N PHE A 160 1.79 -4.00 -27.20
CA PHE A 160 1.27 -2.85 -26.48
C PHE A 160 -0.05 -3.21 -25.81
N VAL A 161 -0.04 -3.25 -24.48
CA VAL A 161 -1.22 -3.58 -23.69
C VAL A 161 -1.65 -2.37 -22.86
N ILE A 162 -2.87 -1.89 -23.10
CA ILE A 162 -3.52 -0.94 -22.23
C ILE A 162 -4.11 -1.72 -21.05
N VAL A 163 -3.72 -1.35 -19.83
CA VAL A 163 -4.14 -2.03 -18.62
C VAL A 163 -5.39 -1.33 -18.12
N LYS A 164 -6.48 -2.08 -17.92
CA LYS A 164 -7.70 -1.55 -17.34
C LYS A 164 -7.50 -1.38 -15.83
N PRO A 165 -7.68 -0.16 -15.27
CA PRO A 165 -7.52 0.05 -13.84
C PRO A 165 -8.66 -0.59 -13.06
N GLU A 166 -8.31 -1.26 -11.95
CA GLU A 166 -9.22 -1.72 -10.90
C GLU A 166 -9.24 -0.78 -9.70
N GLY A 167 -8.30 0.15 -9.64
CA GLY A 167 -8.14 1.09 -8.53
C GLY A 167 -7.42 0.47 -7.32
N LEU A 168 -7.11 1.30 -6.34
CA LEU A 168 -6.41 0.89 -5.12
C LEU A 168 -7.32 -0.02 -4.28
N GLN A 169 -6.80 -1.12 -3.76
CA GLN A 169 -7.62 -2.17 -3.13
C GLN A 169 -7.74 -2.04 -1.62
N ASN A 170 -6.89 -1.24 -0.96
CA ASN A 170 -6.89 -1.08 0.49
C ASN A 170 -6.71 0.39 0.90
N ALA A 171 -7.22 0.72 2.10
CA ALA A 171 -7.22 2.08 2.62
C ALA A 171 -5.81 2.63 2.89
N TYR A 172 -4.84 1.77 3.19
CA TYR A 172 -3.45 2.17 3.39
C TYR A 172 -2.88 2.79 2.11
N GLU A 173 -3.02 2.10 0.98
CA GLU A 173 -2.54 2.58 -0.31
C GLU A 173 -3.30 3.82 -0.80
N VAL A 174 -4.60 3.90 -0.54
CA VAL A 174 -5.40 5.11 -0.80
C VAL A 174 -4.84 6.32 -0.04
N ASN A 175 -4.59 6.15 1.26
CA ASN A 175 -4.07 7.23 2.09
C ASN A 175 -2.66 7.63 1.68
N LEU A 176 -1.78 6.64 1.46
CA LEU A 176 -0.40 6.90 1.05
C LEU A 176 -0.33 7.61 -0.30
N LYS A 177 -1.14 7.19 -1.28
CA LYS A 177 -1.18 7.85 -2.58
C LYS A 177 -1.75 9.27 -2.48
N ALA A 178 -2.78 9.48 -1.67
CA ALA A 178 -3.31 10.81 -1.41
C ALA A 178 -2.25 11.72 -0.78
N GLN A 179 -1.51 11.23 0.22
CA GLN A 179 -0.40 11.96 0.84
C GLN A 179 0.70 12.31 -0.17
N ASN A 180 1.10 11.35 -1.02
CA ASN A 180 2.12 11.58 -2.05
C ASN A 180 1.68 12.61 -3.08
N LEU A 181 0.44 12.52 -3.59
CA LEU A 181 -0.11 13.49 -4.53
C LEU A 181 -0.15 14.90 -3.93
N VAL A 182 -0.55 14.99 -2.68
CA VAL A 182 -0.63 16.25 -1.94
C VAL A 182 0.76 16.81 -1.67
N SER A 183 1.72 15.98 -1.27
CA SER A 183 3.13 16.36 -1.10
C SER A 183 3.72 16.87 -2.40
N ASP A 184 3.54 16.13 -3.50
CA ASP A 184 4.00 16.52 -4.84
C ASP A 184 3.37 17.84 -5.29
N PHE A 185 2.06 18.00 -5.10
CA PHE A 185 1.34 19.24 -5.41
C PHE A 185 1.95 20.43 -4.65
N CYS A 186 2.22 20.26 -3.35
CA CYS A 186 2.73 21.31 -2.48
C CYS A 186 4.22 21.61 -2.67
N GLN A 187 5.06 20.60 -2.94
CA GLN A 187 6.50 20.78 -3.12
C GLN A 187 6.85 21.31 -4.51
N LYS A 188 6.17 20.82 -5.56
CA LYS A 188 6.48 21.18 -6.94
C LYS A 188 5.79 22.49 -7.37
N GLY A 189 5.06 23.16 -6.47
CA GLY A 189 4.38 24.42 -6.75
C GLY A 189 3.33 24.30 -7.86
N GLN A 190 2.72 23.12 -8.01
CA GLN A 190 1.80 22.82 -9.12
C GLN A 190 0.40 23.43 -8.92
N GLY A 191 0.33 24.73 -8.60
CA GLY A 191 -0.93 25.48 -8.64
C GLY A 191 -1.64 25.42 -10.01
N GLU A 192 -0.93 25.02 -11.06
CA GLU A 192 -1.44 24.76 -12.42
C GLU A 192 -2.32 23.50 -12.52
N LEU A 193 -2.25 22.57 -11.54
CA LEU A 193 -3.23 21.48 -11.44
C LEU A 193 -4.60 21.96 -10.98
N LEU A 194 -4.67 23.17 -10.41
CA LEU A 194 -5.94 23.82 -10.15
C LEU A 194 -6.49 24.37 -11.47
N ASN A 195 -7.80 24.22 -11.65
CA ASN A 195 -8.48 24.63 -12.87
C ASN A 195 -8.03 26.04 -13.31
N ALA A 196 -7.49 26.13 -14.53
CA ALA A 196 -6.95 27.38 -15.09
C ALA A 196 -7.99 28.51 -15.17
N ARG A 197 -9.29 28.19 -15.13
CA ARG A 197 -10.39 29.16 -15.07
C ARG A 197 -10.55 29.84 -13.72
N LEU A 198 -9.91 29.34 -12.66
CA LEU A 198 -9.88 30.01 -11.36
C LEU A 198 -9.01 31.26 -11.45
N SER A 199 -9.42 32.35 -10.78
CA SER A 199 -8.60 33.54 -10.66
C SER A 199 -7.29 33.20 -9.91
N GLU A 200 -6.24 33.96 -10.20
CA GLU A 200 -4.94 33.77 -9.55
C GLU A 200 -5.04 33.86 -8.03
N GLN A 201 -5.80 34.81 -7.50
CA GLN A 201 -6.07 34.93 -6.06
C GLN A 201 -6.75 33.68 -5.48
N LEU A 202 -7.73 33.10 -6.18
CA LEU A 202 -8.41 31.91 -5.71
C LEU A 202 -7.50 30.68 -5.77
N ARG A 203 -6.69 30.54 -6.83
CA ARG A 203 -5.68 29.48 -6.93
C ARG A 203 -4.66 29.58 -5.82
N THR A 204 -4.15 30.78 -5.52
CA THR A 204 -3.22 31.03 -4.42
C THR A 204 -3.85 30.71 -3.08
N ALA A 205 -5.09 31.14 -2.83
CA ALA A 205 -5.79 30.84 -1.58
C ALA A 205 -6.09 29.34 -1.41
N LEU A 206 -6.48 28.64 -2.48
CA LEU A 206 -6.69 27.19 -2.49
C LEU A 206 -5.38 26.43 -2.28
N PHE A 207 -4.32 26.80 -3.01
CA PHE A 207 -2.99 26.23 -2.85
C PHE A 207 -2.49 26.40 -1.41
N GLN A 208 -2.57 27.62 -0.87
CA GLN A 208 -2.26 27.89 0.52
C GLN A 208 -3.12 27.06 1.46
N LYS A 209 -4.43 26.97 1.25
CA LYS A 209 -5.30 26.20 2.14
C LYS A 209 -4.97 24.71 2.12
N ILE A 210 -4.78 24.12 0.93
CA ILE A 210 -4.39 22.71 0.74
C ILE A 210 -3.04 22.46 1.41
N CYS A 211 -2.02 23.28 1.11
CA CYS A 211 -0.65 23.04 1.57
C CYS A 211 -0.39 23.48 3.01
N GLN A 212 -1.11 24.47 3.54
CA GLN A 212 -1.06 24.85 4.95
C GLN A 212 -1.76 23.83 5.85
N THR A 213 -2.81 23.14 5.38
CA THR A 213 -3.33 21.96 6.11
C THR A 213 -2.31 20.82 6.18
N ASN A 214 -1.31 20.77 5.29
CA ASN A 214 -0.22 19.77 5.33
C ASN A 214 1.04 20.22 6.06
N ASN A 215 1.14 21.48 6.48
CA ASN A 215 2.14 21.87 7.49
C ASN A 215 1.87 21.20 8.85
N VAL A 216 0.82 20.38 8.97
CA VAL A 216 0.61 19.44 10.09
C VAL A 216 1.36 18.11 9.88
N VAL A 217 1.90 17.81 8.68
CA VAL A 217 2.51 16.50 8.38
C VAL A 217 4.04 16.56 8.19
N THR A 218 4.66 17.73 8.31
CA THR A 218 6.13 17.84 8.47
C THR A 218 6.57 18.15 9.89
N ASP A 219 5.66 18.10 10.87
CA ASP A 219 6.03 18.15 12.28
C ASP A 219 6.34 16.72 12.76
N THR A 220 7.44 16.17 12.27
CA THR A 220 8.16 15.04 12.88
C THR A 220 8.82 15.44 14.22
N GLN A 221 8.48 16.61 14.78
CA GLN A 221 8.80 16.99 16.16
C GLN A 221 7.52 16.94 16.99
N ASN A 222 7.30 15.82 17.69
CA ASN A 222 6.79 15.82 19.06
C ASN A 222 5.67 16.82 19.42
N LYS A 223 4.61 16.90 18.62
CA LYS A 223 3.29 17.24 19.14
C LYS A 223 2.46 15.99 19.12
N GLN A 224 2.53 15.24 20.22
CA GLN A 224 1.44 14.36 20.63
C GLN A 224 0.15 15.18 20.49
N ASN A 225 -0.62 14.92 19.43
CA ASN A 225 -2.02 15.28 19.36
C ASN A 225 -2.69 14.48 20.48
N ASP A 226 -2.81 15.11 21.64
CA ASP A 226 -3.22 14.48 22.88
C ASP A 226 -4.73 14.23 22.85
N PHE A 227 -5.15 13.26 22.03
CA PHE A 227 -6.50 12.74 22.05
C PHE A 227 -6.71 12.04 23.39
N THR A 228 -7.25 12.79 24.36
CA THR A 228 -7.60 12.26 25.66
C THR A 228 -8.95 11.55 25.56
N LEU A 229 -8.93 10.23 25.79
CA LEU A 229 -10.14 9.44 25.92
C LEU A 229 -11.03 9.97 27.04
N LYS A 230 -12.33 10.09 26.77
CA LYS A 230 -13.33 10.45 27.77
C LYS A 230 -14.06 9.20 28.22
N ASN A 231 -14.56 9.24 29.45
CA ASN A 231 -15.44 8.19 29.93
C ASN A 231 -16.59 7.97 28.93
N ASP A 232 -16.91 6.70 28.72
CA ASP A 232 -17.91 6.17 27.79
C ASP A 232 -17.57 6.31 26.30
N ASP A 233 -16.33 6.67 25.93
CA ASP A 233 -15.88 6.58 24.54
C ASP A 233 -15.75 5.11 24.13
N LEU A 234 -16.37 4.75 23.00
CA LEU A 234 -16.27 3.41 22.41
C LEU A 234 -15.06 3.32 21.52
N ILE A 235 -14.28 2.25 21.67
CA ILE A 235 -13.00 2.08 21.00
C ILE A 235 -12.92 0.67 20.42
N LEU A 236 -12.59 0.59 19.14
CA LEU A 236 -12.32 -0.67 18.46
C LEU A 236 -10.84 -1.03 18.65
N VAL A 237 -10.58 -2.07 19.43
CA VAL A 237 -9.24 -2.61 19.69
C VAL A 237 -9.20 -4.05 19.20
N ASP A 238 -8.32 -4.35 18.25
CA ASP A 238 -8.17 -5.69 17.66
C ASP A 238 -9.48 -6.33 17.15
N GLY A 239 -10.41 -5.49 16.67
CA GLY A 239 -11.72 -5.92 16.19
C GLY A 239 -12.76 -6.15 17.29
N ALA A 240 -12.39 -6.00 18.56
CA ALA A 240 -13.31 -6.04 19.69
C ALA A 240 -13.72 -4.62 20.11
N LEU A 241 -15.00 -4.44 20.44
CA LEU A 241 -15.49 -3.16 20.95
C LEU A 241 -15.21 -3.06 22.45
N THR A 242 -14.59 -1.96 22.84
CA THR A 242 -14.27 -1.62 24.23
C THR A 242 -14.86 -0.25 24.57
N VAL A 243 -15.02 0.03 25.85
CA VAL A 243 -15.44 1.32 26.36
C VAL A 243 -14.41 1.81 27.37
N TYR A 244 -14.00 3.08 27.24
CA TYR A 244 -13.09 3.71 28.19
C TYR A 244 -13.87 4.17 29.42
N LYS A 245 -13.50 3.67 30.60
CA LYS A 245 -14.10 4.05 31.87
C LYS A 245 -13.02 4.17 32.94
N HIS A 246 -12.96 5.32 33.60
CA HIS A 246 -12.09 5.59 34.75
C HIS A 246 -10.62 5.25 34.49
N GLY A 247 -10.10 5.57 33.31
CA GLY A 247 -8.70 5.30 32.95
C GLY A 247 -8.43 3.94 32.31
N ALA A 248 -9.42 3.04 32.24
CA ALA A 248 -9.25 1.68 31.72
C ALA A 248 -10.20 1.37 30.56
N LEU A 249 -9.76 0.47 29.68
CA LEU A 249 -10.60 -0.11 28.63
C LEU A 249 -11.28 -1.35 29.18
N THR A 250 -12.59 -1.42 28.99
CA THR A 250 -13.42 -2.56 29.38
C THR A 250 -14.22 -3.05 28.19
N THR A 251 -14.52 -4.35 28.11
CA THR A 251 -15.28 -4.90 26.98
C THR A 251 -16.68 -4.29 26.92
N TYR A 252 -17.10 -3.84 25.74
CA TYR A 252 -18.45 -3.37 25.50
C TYR A 252 -19.29 -4.51 24.95
N GLN A 253 -20.38 -4.84 25.66
CA GLN A 253 -21.23 -6.01 25.36
C GLN A 253 -22.57 -5.64 24.72
N LEU A 254 -22.89 -4.36 24.61
CA LEU A 254 -24.14 -3.92 24.03
C LEU A 254 -24.01 -3.80 22.50
N PRO A 255 -25.11 -3.99 21.75
CA PRO A 255 -25.10 -3.71 20.32
C PRO A 255 -24.90 -2.21 20.06
N LEU A 256 -24.18 -1.90 18.98
CA LEU A 256 -24.04 -0.52 18.54
C LEU A 256 -25.40 0.04 18.09
N GLN A 257 -25.65 1.29 18.44
CA GLN A 257 -26.81 2.04 17.97
C GLN A 257 -26.40 2.97 16.83
N LYS A 258 -27.29 3.13 15.85
CA LYS A 258 -27.07 4.04 14.72
C LYS A 258 -26.73 5.45 15.24
N GLY A 259 -25.65 6.02 14.72
CA GLY A 259 -25.11 7.32 15.13
C GLY A 259 -24.07 7.25 16.24
N GLN A 260 -23.83 6.08 16.86
CA GLN A 260 -22.76 5.94 17.84
C GLN A 260 -21.39 6.09 17.19
N ILE A 261 -20.50 6.75 17.92
CA ILE A 261 -19.11 6.93 17.51
C ILE A 261 -18.27 5.82 18.09
N VAL A 262 -17.45 5.25 17.23
CA VAL A 262 -16.41 4.30 17.60
C VAL A 262 -15.08 4.88 17.15
N TYR A 263 -14.14 4.98 18.06
CA TYR A 263 -12.79 5.38 17.73
C TYR A 263 -11.95 4.15 17.41
N GLN A 264 -11.08 4.27 16.42
CA GLN A 264 -10.08 3.24 16.14
C GLN A 264 -8.71 3.91 16.13
N LYS A 265 -7.78 3.38 16.91
CA LYS A 265 -6.40 3.89 16.97
C LYS A 265 -5.57 3.22 15.88
N ASN A 266 -5.13 3.98 14.87
CA ASN A 266 -4.19 3.47 13.85
C ASN A 266 -3.58 4.59 12.96
N PRO A 267 -2.40 5.18 13.24
CA PRO A 267 -1.64 5.32 14.49
C PRO A 267 -2.18 6.43 15.42
N GLU A 268 -3.00 7.34 14.90
CA GLU A 268 -3.82 8.29 15.65
C GLU A 268 -5.26 7.75 15.78
N TYR A 269 -6.06 8.33 16.69
CA TYR A 269 -7.47 7.97 16.81
C TYR A 269 -8.29 8.58 15.66
N SER A 270 -8.90 7.71 14.87
CA SER A 270 -9.89 8.09 13.85
C SER A 270 -11.30 7.83 14.37
N ALA A 271 -12.22 8.77 14.15
CA ALA A 271 -13.62 8.62 14.50
C ALA A 271 -14.40 7.92 13.38
N TYR A 272 -15.18 6.91 13.75
CA TYR A 272 -16.14 6.23 12.90
C TYR A 272 -17.54 6.42 13.44
N ILE A 273 -18.54 6.42 12.57
CA ILE A 273 -19.96 6.45 12.92
C ILE A 273 -20.59 5.15 12.47
N PHE A 274 -21.31 4.50 13.37
CA PHE A 274 -22.12 3.33 13.05
C PHE A 274 -23.40 3.77 12.33
N ASP A 275 -23.62 3.33 11.09
CA ASP A 275 -24.79 3.72 10.30
C ASP A 275 -26.05 2.87 10.58
N GLY A 276 -25.93 1.90 11.50
CA GLY A 276 -26.94 0.88 11.80
C GLY A 276 -26.57 -0.51 11.27
N LYS A 277 -25.58 -0.59 10.37
CA LYS A 277 -25.07 -1.84 9.79
C LYS A 277 -23.56 -1.93 9.89
N ASP A 278 -22.86 -0.88 9.47
CA ASP A 278 -21.41 -0.84 9.33
C ASP A 278 -20.82 0.43 9.97
N LEU A 279 -19.52 0.39 10.32
CA LEU A 279 -18.76 1.57 10.72
C LEU A 279 -18.27 2.33 9.48
N ARG A 280 -18.57 3.63 9.41
CA ARG A 280 -18.08 4.52 8.36
C ARG A 280 -17.19 5.60 8.95
N ILE A 281 -16.15 6.00 8.23
CA ILE A 281 -15.29 7.11 8.65
C ILE A 281 -16.16 8.37 8.82
N ALA A 282 -16.02 9.04 9.97
CA ALA A 282 -16.67 10.32 10.21
C ALA A 282 -15.90 11.41 9.45
N ASN A 283 -16.45 11.85 8.32
CA ASN A 283 -15.79 12.83 7.45
C ASN A 283 -15.83 14.24 8.04
N GLU A 284 -14.91 15.09 7.59
CA GLU A 284 -14.89 16.52 7.90
C GLU A 284 -16.28 17.16 7.74
N GLY A 285 -16.70 17.95 8.74
CA GLY A 285 -18.01 18.59 8.77
C GLY A 285 -19.14 17.71 9.27
N THR A 286 -18.91 16.41 9.53
CA THR A 286 -19.92 15.53 10.10
C THR A 286 -20.35 16.04 11.46
N VAL A 287 -21.65 16.27 11.61
CA VAL A 287 -22.28 16.79 12.83
C VAL A 287 -22.73 15.61 13.68
N ILE A 288 -22.33 15.64 14.95
CA ILE A 288 -22.55 14.58 15.92
C ILE A 288 -23.28 15.19 17.10
N GLN A 289 -24.36 14.58 17.53
CA GLN A 289 -25.03 14.97 18.77
C GLN A 289 -24.66 13.97 19.88
N ARG A 290 -24.07 14.45 20.98
CA ARG A 290 -23.80 13.66 22.19
C ARG A 290 -24.53 14.31 23.37
N GLY A 291 -25.65 13.71 23.77
CA GLY A 291 -26.56 14.32 24.75
C GLY A 291 -27.17 15.62 24.20
N SER A 292 -27.04 16.72 24.95
CA SER A 292 -27.49 18.06 24.53
C SER A 292 -26.44 18.86 23.75
N LYS A 293 -25.23 18.31 23.54
CA LYS A 293 -24.13 18.99 22.87
C LYS A 293 -24.01 18.52 21.43
N ILE A 294 -23.79 19.48 20.53
CA ILE A 294 -23.48 19.23 19.13
C ILE A 294 -21.98 19.36 18.96
N TYR A 295 -21.40 18.43 18.23
CA TYR A 295 -20.00 18.40 17.85
C TYR A 295 -19.90 18.33 16.33
N ARG A 296 -18.78 18.80 15.80
CA ARG A 296 -18.44 18.67 14.39
C ARG A 296 -17.06 18.05 14.27
N ILE A 297 -16.90 17.12 13.32
CA ILE A 297 -15.57 16.65 12.96
C ILE A 297 -14.85 17.78 12.22
N GLU A 298 -13.75 18.26 12.82
CA GLU A 298 -12.85 19.25 12.24
C GLU A 298 -11.41 18.75 12.35
N GLN A 299 -10.71 18.67 11.22
CA GLN A 299 -9.37 18.09 11.09
C GLN A 299 -9.31 16.65 11.65
N GLY A 300 -10.34 15.85 11.39
CA GLY A 300 -10.44 14.47 11.90
C GLY A 300 -10.74 14.36 13.40
N GLN A 301 -10.90 15.48 14.11
CA GLN A 301 -11.19 15.51 15.54
C GLN A 301 -12.60 16.01 15.81
N MET A 302 -13.25 15.46 16.83
CA MET A 302 -14.56 15.95 17.26
C MET A 302 -14.40 17.24 18.09
N LYS A 303 -14.74 18.39 17.49
CA LYS A 303 -14.75 19.69 18.15
C LYS A 303 -16.17 20.07 18.56
N LEU A 304 -16.31 20.73 19.72
CA LEU A 304 -17.61 21.19 20.18
C LEU A 304 -18.14 22.25 19.20
N GLY A 305 -19.29 21.98 18.58
CA GLY A 305 -19.96 22.95 17.73
C GLY A 305 -20.48 24.07 18.60
N LEU A 306 -20.02 25.30 18.35
CA LEU A 306 -20.65 26.47 18.95
C LEU A 306 -22.08 26.54 18.40
N ASN A 307 -23.07 26.35 19.28
CA ASN A 307 -24.45 26.70 18.96
C ASN A 307 -24.45 28.20 18.64
N LYS A 308 -24.71 28.55 17.38
CA LYS A 308 -25.23 29.88 17.05
C LYS A 308 -26.71 29.90 17.39
#